data_AF-A0A2V4HA50-F1
#
_entry.id   AF-A0A2V4HA50-F1
#
_cell.length_a   1.000
_cell.length_b   1.000
_cell.length_c   1.000
_cell.angle_alpha   90.00
_cell.angle_beta   90.00
_cell.angle_gamma   90.00
#
_symmetry.space_group_name_H-M   'P 1'
#
loop_
_entity.id
_entity.type
_entity.pdbx_description
1 polymer ?
#
loop_
_entity_poly.entity_id
_entity_poly.type
_entity_poly.pdbx_seq_one_letter_code
_entity_poly.pdbx_strand_id
1 'polypeptide(L)'
;MFAKHRWLNVTLGLGSLALLAACEQKSFEILPPIPVEQLEVLGVQTPIKSVHFHDREGEGLLVLSRVDGQATDPDTEEEVDKVVLKATLYGRAADGDAFKARWQIEQETTCAGLDLDVDFYTDVSDVGDLNKDGVAEVTVANHAFCGGGIDPHDIAIEMREGQAIYTITGQSLISPPGEDPFGGEREDSASLKNAPPGVRAHMDAVWQQVYKRPWSESSPSPDDPDEDAE
;
A
#
# COMPACT_ATOMS: atom_id res chain seq x y z
N MET A 1 -47.38 -70.45 -14.83
CA MET A 1 -47.83 -70.71 -13.46
C MET A 1 -46.83 -70.07 -12.49
N PHE A 2 -47.36 -69.39 -11.47
CA PHE A 2 -46.73 -68.83 -10.26
C PHE A 2 -45.72 -69.81 -9.61
N ALA A 3 -44.72 -69.48 -8.77
CA ALA A 3 -44.60 -68.40 -7.78
C ALA A 3 -43.16 -68.28 -7.19
N LYS A 4 -42.82 -67.04 -6.77
CA LYS A 4 -42.26 -66.58 -5.46
C LYS A 4 -40.90 -67.06 -4.88
N HIS A 5 -40.04 -66.03 -4.74
CA HIS A 5 -39.23 -65.57 -3.59
C HIS A 5 -38.22 -66.48 -2.85
N ARG A 6 -36.98 -66.00 -2.73
CA ARG A 6 -36.40 -65.62 -1.41
C ARG A 6 -35.15 -64.72 -1.51
N TRP A 7 -35.18 -63.67 -0.69
CA TRP A 7 -34.09 -62.78 -0.22
C TRP A 7 -32.85 -63.53 0.31
N LEU A 8 -31.65 -62.91 0.20
CA LEU A 8 -30.77 -62.54 1.34
C LEU A 8 -29.41 -61.94 0.88
N ASN A 9 -29.09 -60.76 1.44
CA ASN A 9 -27.79 -60.20 1.87
C ASN A 9 -26.63 -60.00 0.85
N VAL A 10 -26.20 -58.77 0.55
CA VAL A 10 -25.36 -57.82 1.34
C VAL A 10 -23.92 -58.31 1.54
N THR A 11 -22.99 -57.69 0.80
CA THR A 11 -21.61 -57.25 1.20
C THR A 11 -21.10 -56.33 0.09
N LEU A 12 -21.13 -54.99 0.22
CA LEU A 12 -20.12 -54.10 0.84
C LEU A 12 -18.68 -54.30 0.33
N GLY A 13 -18.13 -53.24 -0.28
CA GLY A 13 -16.74 -53.15 -0.71
C GLY A 13 -16.47 -51.85 -1.47
N LEU A 14 -16.56 -50.72 -0.75
CA LEU A 14 -16.18 -49.38 -1.19
C LEU A 14 -14.73 -49.34 -1.70
N GLY A 15 -14.56 -48.82 -2.92
CA GLY A 15 -13.25 -48.52 -3.51
C GLY A 15 -13.21 -47.09 -4.06
N SER A 16 -13.67 -46.13 -3.27
CA SER A 16 -13.47 -44.71 -3.58
C SER A 16 -12.09 -44.30 -3.08
N LEU A 17 -11.09 -44.41 -3.95
CA LEU A 17 -9.83 -43.67 -3.78
C LEU A 17 -10.16 -42.17 -3.89
N ALA A 18 -10.35 -41.52 -2.75
CA ALA A 18 -10.29 -40.07 -2.67
C ALA A 18 -8.82 -39.67 -2.84
N LEU A 19 -8.44 -39.31 -4.06
CA LEU A 19 -7.27 -38.47 -4.30
C LEU A 19 -7.59 -37.09 -3.74
N LEU A 20 -7.41 -36.92 -2.43
CA LEU A 20 -7.17 -35.61 -1.85
C LEU A 20 -5.76 -35.22 -2.30
N ALA A 21 -5.65 -34.74 -3.54
CA ALA A 21 -4.63 -33.74 -3.82
C ALA A 21 -4.93 -32.63 -2.81
N ALA A 22 -4.08 -32.53 -1.78
CA ALA A 22 -4.01 -31.32 -1.00
C ALA A 22 -3.66 -30.22 -2.01
N CYS A 23 -4.69 -29.52 -2.51
CA CYS A 23 -4.50 -28.14 -2.89
C CYS A 23 -4.06 -27.48 -1.59
N GLU A 24 -2.75 -27.44 -1.37
CA GLU A 24 -2.12 -26.45 -0.52
C GLU A 24 -2.60 -25.11 -1.09
N GLN A 25 -3.73 -24.64 -0.58
CA GLN A 25 -4.23 -23.31 -0.86
C GLN A 25 -3.16 -22.40 -0.29
N LYS A 26 -2.23 -21.98 -1.15
CA LYS A 26 -1.20 -21.02 -0.81
C LYS A 26 -1.90 -19.81 -0.22
N SER A 27 -1.82 -19.69 1.09
CA SER A 27 -2.37 -18.59 1.85
C SER A 27 -1.45 -17.39 1.74
N PHE A 28 -2.00 -16.20 1.92
CA PHE A 28 -1.20 -15.00 2.12
C PHE A 28 -0.27 -15.16 3.33
N GLU A 29 1.00 -14.79 3.16
CA GLU A 29 2.02 -14.82 4.22
C GLU A 29 2.97 -13.65 4.07
N ILE A 30 3.26 -12.93 5.16
CA ILE A 30 4.35 -11.96 5.21
C ILE A 30 5.67 -12.71 5.37
N LEU A 31 6.61 -12.46 4.46
CA LEU A 31 7.92 -13.07 4.43
C LEU A 31 8.97 -12.18 5.12
N PRO A 32 10.16 -12.72 5.47
CA PRO A 32 11.25 -11.92 5.97
C PRO A 32 11.63 -10.78 5.01
N PRO A 33 12.01 -9.59 5.52
CA PRO A 33 12.37 -8.46 4.68
C PRO A 33 13.59 -8.76 3.81
N ILE A 34 13.59 -8.20 2.59
CA ILE A 34 14.74 -8.29 1.68
C ILE A 34 15.79 -7.24 2.08
N PRO A 35 17.07 -7.61 2.22
CA PRO A 35 18.15 -6.67 2.54
C PRO A 35 18.26 -5.53 1.52
N VAL A 36 18.60 -4.34 1.98
CA VAL A 36 18.66 -3.12 1.15
C VAL A 36 19.62 -3.29 -0.04
N GLU A 37 20.73 -4.00 0.13
CA GLU A 37 21.71 -4.24 -0.93
C GLU A 37 21.11 -5.04 -2.10
N GLN A 38 20.08 -5.85 -1.85
CA GLN A 38 19.36 -6.57 -2.91
C GLN A 38 18.29 -5.67 -3.57
N LEU A 39 17.80 -4.64 -2.88
CA LEU A 39 16.87 -3.65 -3.45
C LEU A 39 17.61 -2.69 -4.41
N GLU A 40 18.87 -2.37 -4.14
CA GLU A 40 19.72 -1.56 -5.04
C GLU A 40 19.84 -2.19 -6.43
N VAL A 41 19.87 -3.52 -6.50
CA VAL A 41 19.90 -4.28 -7.77
C VAL A 41 18.61 -4.06 -8.60
N LEU A 42 17.50 -3.70 -7.95
CA LEU A 42 16.24 -3.33 -8.59
C LEU A 42 16.20 -1.85 -9.02
N GLY A 43 17.29 -1.12 -8.84
CA GLY A 43 17.40 0.31 -9.13
C GLY A 43 16.82 1.21 -8.04
N VAL A 44 16.53 0.67 -6.85
CA VAL A 44 16.00 1.43 -5.72
C VAL A 44 17.16 1.94 -4.86
N GLN A 45 17.42 3.25 -4.90
CA GLN A 45 18.56 3.85 -4.19
C GLN A 45 18.22 4.23 -2.74
N THR A 46 16.98 4.66 -2.49
CA THR A 46 16.53 5.23 -1.21
C THR A 46 15.19 4.60 -0.80
N PRO A 47 15.17 3.29 -0.48
CA PRO A 47 13.95 2.65 -0.01
C PRO A 47 13.57 3.21 1.37
N ILE A 48 12.33 3.68 1.50
CA ILE A 48 11.75 4.14 2.77
C ILE A 48 11.13 2.95 3.52
N LYS A 49 10.40 2.09 2.80
CA LYS A 49 9.75 0.90 3.34
C LYS A 49 9.76 -0.20 2.29
N SER A 50 9.92 -1.44 2.74
CA SER A 50 9.63 -2.61 1.91
C SER A 50 8.76 -3.62 2.67
N VAL A 51 7.85 -4.28 1.96
CA VAL A 51 7.00 -5.35 2.50
C VAL A 51 7.13 -6.53 1.57
N HIS A 52 7.63 -7.64 2.12
CA HIS A 52 7.87 -8.86 1.39
C HIS A 52 6.80 -9.90 1.76
N PHE A 53 6.19 -10.53 0.77
CA PHE A 53 5.06 -11.44 1.01
C PHE A 53 4.94 -12.53 -0.05
N HIS A 54 4.17 -13.56 0.26
CA HIS A 54 3.67 -14.55 -0.68
C HIS A 54 2.15 -14.48 -0.73
N ASP A 55 1.57 -14.55 -1.92
CA ASP A 55 0.13 -14.64 -2.13
C ASP A 55 -0.18 -15.67 -3.23
N ARG A 56 -1.45 -15.79 -3.61
CA ARG A 56 -1.91 -16.69 -4.68
C ARG A 56 -1.28 -16.40 -6.04
N GLU A 57 -0.78 -15.19 -6.26
CA GLU A 57 -0.10 -14.77 -7.49
C GLU A 57 1.41 -15.01 -7.47
N GLY A 58 1.97 -15.42 -6.32
CA GLY A 58 3.38 -15.75 -6.15
C GLY A 58 4.04 -14.87 -5.09
N GLU A 59 5.34 -14.69 -5.21
CA GLU A 59 6.08 -13.82 -4.29
C GLU A 59 5.98 -12.36 -4.74
N GLY A 60 5.75 -11.48 -3.78
CA GLY A 60 5.51 -10.06 -3.96
C GLY A 60 6.39 -9.23 -3.05
N LEU A 61 6.86 -8.10 -3.56
CA LEU A 61 7.68 -7.15 -2.83
C LEU A 61 7.18 -5.74 -3.13
N LEU A 62 6.48 -5.13 -2.18
CA LEU A 62 6.19 -3.70 -2.21
C LEU A 62 7.45 -2.94 -1.79
N VAL A 63 7.84 -1.95 -2.56
CA VAL A 63 8.91 -1.01 -2.20
C VAL A 63 8.41 0.42 -2.36
N LEU A 64 8.51 1.20 -1.28
CA LEU A 64 8.27 2.64 -1.27
C LEU A 64 9.63 3.33 -1.27
N SER A 65 9.83 4.29 -2.17
CA SER A 65 11.08 5.08 -2.25
C SER A 65 10.80 6.53 -2.60
N ARG A 66 11.71 7.40 -2.17
CA ARG A 66 11.65 8.84 -2.40
C ARG A 66 12.91 9.29 -3.12
N VAL A 67 12.75 10.12 -4.14
CA VAL A 67 13.85 10.72 -4.88
C VAL A 67 13.71 12.23 -4.83
N ASP A 68 14.62 12.88 -4.12
CA ASP A 68 14.76 14.34 -4.10
C ASP A 68 15.59 14.82 -5.30
N GLY A 69 15.29 16.02 -5.79
CA GLY A 69 16.01 16.63 -6.88
C GLY A 69 15.48 18.03 -7.20
N GLN A 70 15.75 18.48 -8.42
CA GLN A 70 15.31 19.79 -8.91
C GLN A 70 14.55 19.63 -10.24
N ALA A 71 13.73 20.63 -10.57
CA ALA A 71 13.10 20.79 -11.87
C ALA A 71 13.03 22.27 -12.25
N THR A 72 12.95 22.55 -13.54
CA THR A 72 12.71 23.90 -14.04
C THR A 72 11.21 24.20 -14.00
N ASP A 73 10.83 25.27 -13.29
CA ASP A 73 9.46 25.77 -13.26
C ASP A 73 9.07 26.32 -14.65
N PRO A 74 7.95 25.87 -15.24
CA PRO A 74 7.59 26.21 -16.61
C PRO A 74 7.15 27.67 -16.79
N ASP A 75 6.74 28.35 -15.73
CA ASP A 75 6.22 29.71 -15.79
C ASP A 75 7.31 30.77 -15.53
N THR A 76 8.28 30.43 -14.68
CA THR A 76 9.35 31.35 -14.24
C THR A 76 10.73 31.03 -14.82
N GLU A 77 10.93 29.82 -15.37
CA GLU A 77 12.21 29.27 -15.80
C GLU A 77 13.25 29.12 -14.66
N GLU A 78 12.82 29.22 -13.40
CA GLU A 78 13.68 29.05 -12.23
C GLU A 78 13.79 27.57 -11.84
N GLU A 79 14.91 27.18 -11.25
CA GLU A 79 15.08 25.85 -10.67
C GLU A 79 14.37 25.79 -9.31
N VAL A 80 13.49 24.81 -9.16
CA VAL A 80 12.68 24.58 -7.96
C VAL A 80 12.93 23.19 -7.40
N ASP A 81 12.67 23.02 -6.11
CA ASP A 81 12.80 21.72 -5.46
C ASP A 81 11.74 20.76 -5.98
N LYS A 82 12.12 19.49 -6.06
CA LYS A 82 11.27 18.41 -6.55
C LYS A 82 11.44 17.17 -5.69
N VAL A 83 10.32 16.54 -5.36
CA VAL A 83 10.27 15.20 -4.79
C VAL A 83 9.47 14.29 -5.70
N VAL A 84 10.00 13.08 -5.95
CA VAL A 84 9.28 12.00 -6.61
C VAL A 84 9.12 10.83 -5.64
N LEU A 85 7.88 10.55 -5.26
CA LEU A 85 7.52 9.34 -4.53
C LEU A 85 7.24 8.20 -5.50
N LYS A 86 7.81 7.04 -5.23
CA LYS A 86 7.61 5.82 -6.04
C LYS A 86 7.16 4.67 -5.16
N ALA A 87 6.01 4.09 -5.50
CA ALA A 87 5.55 2.83 -4.93
C ALA A 87 5.52 1.77 -6.01
N THR A 88 6.39 0.76 -5.88
CA THR A 88 6.53 -0.30 -6.88
C THR A 88 6.21 -1.64 -6.23
N LEU A 89 5.25 -2.37 -6.82
CA LEU A 89 5.07 -3.78 -6.51
C LEU A 89 5.87 -4.60 -7.50
N TYR A 90 6.89 -5.29 -7.00
CA TYR A 90 7.58 -6.33 -7.74
C TYR A 90 6.95 -7.69 -7.47
N GLY A 91 7.13 -8.63 -8.39
CA GLY A 91 6.86 -10.03 -8.11
C GLY A 91 7.71 -10.98 -8.91
N ARG A 92 7.68 -12.25 -8.47
CA ARG A 92 8.34 -13.36 -9.13
C ARG A 92 7.52 -14.64 -8.97
N ALA A 93 7.66 -15.56 -9.93
CA ALA A 93 6.84 -16.77 -10.00
C ALA A 93 7.39 -17.90 -9.12
N ALA A 94 8.71 -18.00 -8.99
CA ALA A 94 9.39 -18.99 -8.17
C ALA A 94 10.58 -18.40 -7.42
N ASP A 95 10.94 -19.03 -6.30
CA ASP A 95 12.12 -18.68 -5.52
C ASP A 95 13.38 -18.75 -6.39
N GLY A 96 14.15 -17.66 -6.37
CA GLY A 96 15.36 -17.51 -7.17
C GLY A 96 15.16 -16.86 -8.54
N ASP A 97 13.93 -16.66 -8.99
CA ASP A 97 13.66 -15.78 -10.13
C ASP A 97 13.96 -14.32 -9.78
N ALA A 98 14.33 -13.54 -10.79
CA ALA A 98 14.47 -12.10 -10.64
C ALA A 98 13.09 -11.44 -10.44
N PHE A 99 13.01 -10.55 -9.45
CA PHE A 99 11.85 -9.68 -9.26
C PHE A 99 11.63 -8.79 -10.49
N LYS A 100 10.37 -8.68 -10.91
CA LYS A 100 9.95 -7.79 -11.99
C LYS A 100 8.82 -6.91 -11.50
N ALA A 101 8.82 -5.64 -11.90
CA ALA A 101 7.72 -4.73 -11.58
C ALA A 101 6.40 -5.27 -12.16
N ARG A 102 5.42 -5.54 -11.30
CA ARG A 102 4.02 -5.79 -11.68
C ARG A 102 3.36 -4.48 -12.03
N TRP A 103 3.59 -3.46 -11.19
CA TRP A 103 3.13 -2.10 -11.42
C TRP A 103 3.96 -1.10 -10.59
N GLN A 104 3.83 0.17 -10.95
CA GLN A 104 4.43 1.30 -10.24
C GLN A 104 3.46 2.47 -10.19
N ILE A 105 3.50 3.22 -9.08
CA ILE A 105 2.89 4.54 -8.90
C ILE A 105 4.04 5.53 -8.78
N GLU A 106 3.99 6.63 -9.52
CA GLU A 106 4.89 7.76 -9.36
C GLU A 106 4.06 9.01 -9.07
N GLN A 107 4.44 9.75 -8.03
CA GLN A 107 3.86 11.06 -7.70
C GLN A 107 5.01 12.06 -7.61
N GLU A 108 4.97 13.05 -8.50
CA GLU A 108 5.92 14.13 -8.53
C GLU A 108 5.29 15.38 -7.90
N THR A 109 6.07 16.07 -7.08
CA THR A 109 5.70 17.35 -6.49
C THR A 109 6.88 18.30 -6.64
N THR A 110 6.64 19.42 -7.33
CA THR A 110 7.59 20.51 -7.48
C THR A 110 7.15 21.69 -6.62
N CYS A 111 8.10 22.44 -6.09
CA CYS A 111 7.78 23.54 -5.19
C CYS A 111 8.71 24.73 -5.38
N ALA A 112 8.14 25.82 -5.90
CA ALA A 112 8.74 27.16 -5.84
C ALA A 112 8.60 27.80 -4.44
N GLY A 113 7.81 27.18 -3.55
CA GLY A 113 7.60 27.61 -2.18
C GLY A 113 8.84 27.44 -1.29
N LEU A 114 8.70 27.84 -0.02
CA LEU A 114 9.81 27.82 0.93
C LEU A 114 10.08 26.41 1.48
N ASP A 115 9.01 25.67 1.76
CA ASP A 115 9.06 24.35 2.38
C ASP A 115 8.36 23.32 1.50
N LEU A 116 9.09 22.26 1.15
CA LEU A 116 8.60 21.10 0.43
C LEU A 116 8.54 19.90 1.39
N ASP A 117 7.33 19.43 1.71
CA ASP A 117 7.13 18.26 2.55
C ASP A 117 6.25 17.21 1.87
N VAL A 118 6.88 16.10 1.49
CA VAL A 118 6.29 15.08 0.63
C VAL A 118 6.78 13.71 1.08
N ASP A 119 5.92 12.90 1.70
CA ASP A 119 6.32 11.58 2.17
C ASP A 119 5.18 10.57 2.13
N PHE A 120 5.52 9.30 2.33
CA PHE A 120 4.56 8.22 2.56
C PHE A 120 4.13 8.18 4.03
N TYR A 121 2.85 7.90 4.26
CA TYR A 121 2.39 7.42 5.56
C TYR A 121 2.76 5.94 5.70
N THR A 122 3.99 5.66 6.09
CA THR A 122 4.60 4.31 6.07
C THR A 122 3.92 3.32 7.03
N ASP A 123 3.30 3.80 8.10
CA ASP A 123 2.62 3.00 9.11
C ASP A 123 1.25 2.48 8.64
N VAL A 124 0.62 3.16 7.67
CA VAL A 124 -0.66 2.73 7.06
C VAL A 124 -0.52 2.25 5.61
N SER A 125 0.68 2.37 5.03
CA SER A 125 1.03 1.84 3.71
C SER A 125 1.56 0.42 3.85
N ASP A 126 0.71 -0.59 3.67
CA ASP A 126 1.05 -1.99 3.93
C ASP A 126 0.36 -2.95 2.96
N VAL A 127 0.68 -4.23 3.09
CA VAL A 127 0.11 -5.33 2.32
C VAL A 127 -0.65 -6.26 3.26
N GLY A 128 -1.87 -6.67 2.88
CA GLY A 128 -2.67 -7.63 3.65
C GLY A 128 -3.56 -8.48 2.77
N ASP A 129 -4.25 -9.45 3.38
CA ASP A 129 -5.33 -10.24 2.77
C ASP A 129 -6.63 -9.94 3.54
N LEU A 130 -7.18 -8.76 3.27
CA LEU A 130 -8.31 -8.13 3.96
C LEU A 130 -9.58 -8.96 3.79
N ASN A 131 -9.78 -9.52 2.59
CA ASN A 131 -10.97 -10.30 2.25
C ASN A 131 -10.79 -11.82 2.40
N LYS A 132 -9.57 -12.31 2.69
CA LYS A 132 -9.21 -13.72 2.92
C LYS A 132 -9.38 -14.61 1.69
N ASP A 133 -9.19 -14.06 0.50
CA ASP A 133 -9.17 -14.83 -0.74
C ASP A 133 -7.75 -15.31 -1.13
N GLY A 134 -6.73 -14.86 -0.40
CA GLY A 134 -5.33 -15.20 -0.61
C GLY A 134 -4.62 -14.36 -1.68
N VAL A 135 -5.26 -13.32 -2.24
CA VAL A 135 -4.60 -12.28 -3.03
C VAL A 135 -4.34 -11.08 -2.15
N ALA A 136 -3.16 -10.48 -2.29
CA ALA A 136 -2.81 -9.33 -1.50
C ALA A 136 -3.55 -8.07 -1.94
N GLU A 137 -4.17 -7.37 -0.99
CA GLU A 137 -4.50 -5.96 -1.11
C GLU A 137 -3.32 -5.09 -0.64
N VAL A 138 -2.81 -4.27 -1.54
CA VAL A 138 -1.66 -3.39 -1.33
C VAL A 138 -2.15 -1.97 -1.16
N THR A 139 -1.96 -1.37 0.02
CA THR A 139 -2.33 0.02 0.33
C THR A 139 -1.10 0.92 0.33
N VAL A 140 -1.18 2.05 -0.34
CA VAL A 140 -0.15 3.09 -0.37
C VAL A 140 -0.83 4.43 -0.04
N ALA A 141 -0.36 5.11 1.00
CA ALA A 141 -0.82 6.42 1.40
C ALA A 141 0.35 7.40 1.46
N ASN A 142 0.15 8.61 0.95
CA ASN A 142 1.16 9.65 0.95
C ASN A 142 0.54 11.04 1.17
N HIS A 143 1.40 12.01 1.43
CA HIS A 143 1.05 13.42 1.41
C HIS A 143 2.01 14.24 0.56
N ALA A 144 1.55 15.41 0.14
CA ALA A 144 2.36 16.43 -0.50
C ALA A 144 1.96 17.83 -0.02
N PHE A 145 2.97 18.68 0.21
CA PHE A 145 2.82 20.06 0.60
C PHE A 145 3.93 20.91 -0.01
N CYS A 146 3.55 22.09 -0.49
CA CYS A 146 4.46 23.13 -0.95
C CYS A 146 3.94 24.47 -0.44
N GLY A 147 4.66 25.09 0.51
CA GLY A 147 4.18 26.31 1.15
C GLY A 147 5.17 26.88 2.15
N GLY A 148 4.73 27.82 2.97
CA GLY A 148 5.52 28.38 4.07
C GLY A 148 4.64 28.81 5.25
N GLY A 149 3.44 28.23 5.32
CA GLY A 149 2.39 28.58 6.26
C GLY A 149 1.66 27.35 6.78
N ILE A 150 0.49 27.57 7.37
CA ILE A 150 -0.38 26.51 7.87
C ILE A 150 -1.44 26.27 6.80
N ASP A 151 -1.12 25.43 5.81
CA ASP A 151 -2.04 25.03 4.75
C ASP A 151 -2.24 23.51 4.72
N PRO A 152 -3.41 23.01 4.27
CA PRO A 152 -3.66 21.59 4.21
C PRO A 152 -2.69 20.87 3.26
N HIS A 153 -2.25 19.69 3.67
CA HIS A 153 -1.48 18.80 2.82
C HIS A 153 -2.42 18.06 1.89
N ASP A 154 -2.05 17.93 0.62
CA ASP A 154 -2.73 17.00 -0.27
C ASP A 154 -2.45 15.57 0.20
N ILE A 155 -3.49 14.74 0.24
CA ILE A 155 -3.43 13.35 0.66
C ILE A 155 -3.89 12.48 -0.50
N ALA A 156 -3.09 11.46 -0.82
CA ALA A 156 -3.47 10.40 -1.75
C ALA A 156 -3.36 9.04 -1.07
N ILE A 157 -4.44 8.26 -1.13
CA ILE A 157 -4.48 6.86 -0.67
C ILE A 157 -4.92 6.01 -1.87
N GLU A 158 -4.13 5.02 -2.22
CA GLU A 158 -4.43 4.06 -3.27
C GLU A 158 -4.29 2.64 -2.75
N MET A 159 -5.33 1.83 -2.96
CA MET A 159 -5.28 0.40 -2.70
C MET A 159 -5.46 -0.38 -4.00
N ARG A 160 -4.63 -1.41 -4.20
CA ARG A 160 -4.68 -2.31 -5.35
C ARG A 160 -4.88 -3.76 -4.91
N GLU A 161 -5.76 -4.46 -5.62
CA GLU A 161 -5.97 -5.92 -5.50
C GLU A 161 -6.03 -6.49 -6.91
N GLY A 162 -4.97 -7.18 -7.35
CA GLY A 162 -4.82 -7.58 -8.75
C GLY A 162 -4.93 -6.40 -9.71
N GLN A 163 -6.02 -6.34 -10.49
CA GLN A 163 -6.32 -5.24 -11.42
C GLN A 163 -7.26 -4.16 -10.84
N ALA A 164 -7.87 -4.41 -9.68
CA ALA A 164 -8.75 -3.44 -9.04
C ALA A 164 -7.92 -2.34 -8.39
N ILE A 165 -8.34 -1.09 -8.59
CA ILE A 165 -7.70 0.10 -8.02
C ILE A 165 -8.77 0.92 -7.32
N TYR A 166 -8.51 1.32 -6.07
CA TYR A 166 -9.41 2.09 -5.23
C TYR A 166 -8.65 3.30 -4.69
N THR A 167 -9.18 4.52 -4.87
CA THR A 167 -8.47 5.72 -4.44
C THR A 167 -9.33 6.64 -3.57
N ILE A 168 -8.65 7.30 -2.65
CA ILE A 168 -9.11 8.48 -1.94
C ILE A 168 -8.10 9.59 -2.21
N THR A 169 -8.56 10.74 -2.68
CA THR A 169 -7.78 11.98 -2.74
C THR A 169 -8.43 13.02 -1.85
N GLY A 170 -7.66 13.95 -1.31
CA GLY A 170 -8.21 14.95 -0.41
C GLY A 170 -7.16 15.83 0.22
N GLN A 171 -7.55 16.52 1.27
CA GLN A 171 -6.64 17.37 2.04
C GLN A 171 -6.66 17.02 3.53
N SER A 172 -5.57 17.27 4.23
CA SER A 172 -5.54 17.18 5.69
C SER A 172 -6.48 18.21 6.32
N LEU A 173 -7.07 17.87 7.46
CA LEU A 173 -7.88 18.77 8.27
C LEU A 173 -6.97 19.52 9.25
N ILE A 174 -7.00 20.85 9.16
CA ILE A 174 -6.31 21.73 10.09
C ILE A 174 -7.34 22.29 11.07
N SER A 175 -6.98 22.37 12.35
CA SER A 175 -7.86 22.86 13.41
C SER A 175 -7.09 23.77 14.38
N PRO A 176 -6.83 25.04 14.00
CA PRO A 176 -6.09 25.97 14.85
C PRO A 176 -6.90 26.33 16.12
N PRO A 177 -6.25 26.57 17.27
CA PRO A 177 -6.94 26.97 18.49
C PRO A 177 -7.70 28.29 18.32
N GLY A 178 -9.03 28.27 18.50
CA GLY A 178 -9.86 29.47 18.44
C GLY A 178 -10.31 29.88 17.03
N GLU A 179 -9.99 29.08 16.01
CA GLU A 179 -10.44 29.26 14.62
C GLU A 179 -11.29 28.06 14.17
N ASP A 180 -12.11 28.26 13.14
CA ASP A 180 -12.86 27.15 12.54
C ASP A 180 -11.90 26.23 11.76
N PRO A 181 -12.07 24.90 11.83
CA PRO A 181 -11.29 23.97 11.03
C PRO A 181 -11.44 24.21 9.53
N PHE A 182 -10.37 24.00 8.78
CA PHE A 182 -10.36 24.09 7.31
C PHE A 182 -9.54 22.94 6.71
N GLY A 183 -9.77 22.66 5.42
CA GLY A 183 -9.29 21.43 4.78
C GLY A 183 -10.15 20.21 5.13
N GLY A 184 -9.60 19.01 4.94
CA GLY A 184 -10.31 17.76 5.23
C GLY A 184 -11.24 17.29 4.11
N GLU A 185 -11.24 17.97 2.96
CA GLU A 185 -11.97 17.54 1.78
C GLU A 185 -11.52 16.14 1.37
N ARG A 186 -12.47 15.36 0.87
CA ARG A 186 -12.26 13.97 0.50
C ARG A 186 -13.05 13.63 -0.75
N GLU A 187 -12.39 13.01 -1.72
CA GLU A 187 -12.97 12.48 -2.93
C GLU A 187 -12.66 10.99 -3.07
N ASP A 188 -13.71 10.18 -3.15
CA ASP A 188 -13.62 8.74 -3.41
C ASP A 188 -13.75 8.45 -4.90
N SER A 189 -12.90 7.54 -5.41
CA SER A 189 -13.04 7.00 -6.77
C SER A 189 -14.39 6.30 -6.98
N ALA A 190 -14.80 6.20 -8.25
CA ALA A 190 -16.01 5.44 -8.61
C ALA A 190 -15.90 3.95 -8.23
N SER A 191 -14.70 3.38 -8.29
CA SER A 191 -14.44 2.00 -7.86
C SER A 191 -14.59 1.84 -6.34
N LEU A 192 -14.10 2.80 -5.54
CA LEU A 192 -14.21 2.76 -4.08
C LEU A 192 -15.66 2.92 -3.60
N LYS A 193 -16.46 3.77 -4.27
CA LYS A 193 -17.89 3.92 -4.00
C LYS A 193 -18.68 2.61 -4.17
N ASN A 194 -18.19 1.70 -5.01
CA ASN A 194 -18.79 0.40 -5.29
C ASN A 194 -17.95 -0.79 -4.77
N ALA A 195 -16.98 -0.54 -3.90
CA ALA A 195 -16.06 -1.56 -3.42
C ALA A 195 -16.74 -2.57 -2.48
N PRO A 196 -16.19 -3.78 -2.35
CA PRO A 196 -16.60 -4.71 -1.29
C PRO A 196 -16.56 -4.05 0.09
N PRO A 197 -17.45 -4.43 1.04
CA PRO A 197 -17.51 -3.78 2.35
C PRO A 197 -16.19 -3.78 3.14
N GLY A 198 -15.39 -4.85 3.04
CA GLY A 198 -14.09 -4.96 3.71
C GLY A 198 -13.08 -3.94 3.17
N VAL A 199 -12.97 -3.83 1.85
CA VAL A 199 -12.14 -2.83 1.16
C VAL A 199 -12.56 -1.41 1.53
N ARG A 200 -13.87 -1.14 1.50
CA ARG A 200 -14.41 0.17 1.86
C ARG A 200 -14.05 0.55 3.30
N ALA A 201 -14.29 -0.38 4.24
CA ALA A 201 -14.00 -0.15 5.66
C ALA A 201 -12.51 0.08 5.92
N HIS A 202 -11.63 -0.66 5.24
CA HIS A 202 -10.18 -0.48 5.33
C HIS A 202 -9.76 0.91 4.84
N MET A 203 -10.18 1.30 3.64
CA MET A 203 -9.86 2.62 3.07
C MET A 203 -10.40 3.77 3.93
N ASP A 204 -11.60 3.63 4.50
CA ASP A 204 -12.16 4.59 5.45
C ASP A 204 -11.31 4.68 6.74
N ALA A 205 -10.82 3.55 7.25
CA ALA A 205 -9.96 3.51 8.44
C ALA A 205 -8.59 4.14 8.19
N VAL A 206 -7.98 3.90 7.02
CA VAL A 206 -6.71 4.53 6.62
C VAL A 206 -6.89 6.05 6.54
N TRP A 207 -7.95 6.53 5.87
CA TRP A 207 -8.26 7.96 5.81
C TRP A 207 -8.37 8.59 7.21
N GLN A 208 -9.14 7.96 8.11
CA GLN A 208 -9.32 8.48 9.47
C GLN A 208 -8.02 8.57 10.27
N GLN A 209 -7.04 7.74 9.97
CA GLN A 209 -5.74 7.77 10.63
C GLN A 209 -4.84 8.90 10.14
N VAL A 210 -4.94 9.30 8.86
CA VAL A 210 -3.99 10.24 8.25
C VAL A 210 -4.52 11.67 8.14
N TYR A 211 -5.82 11.86 7.88
CA TYR A 211 -6.33 13.19 7.52
C TYR A 211 -6.30 14.22 8.64
N LYS A 212 -6.03 13.82 9.89
CA LYS A 212 -5.91 14.72 11.04
C LYS A 212 -4.49 14.81 11.58
N ARG A 213 -3.51 14.14 10.95
CA ARG A 213 -2.15 14.12 11.46
C ARG A 213 -1.54 15.52 11.34
N PRO A 214 -0.92 16.01 12.41
CA PRO A 214 -0.13 17.22 12.32
C PRO A 214 1.15 16.95 11.53
N TRP A 215 1.61 17.97 10.81
CA TRP A 215 2.84 17.99 10.01
C TRP A 215 4.09 17.42 10.71
N SER A 216 4.20 17.58 12.04
CA SER A 216 5.41 17.22 12.80
C SER A 216 5.57 15.73 13.14
N GLU A 217 4.55 14.89 12.95
CA GLU A 217 4.59 13.48 13.38
C GLU A 217 4.93 12.49 12.24
N SER A 218 5.07 12.96 11.00
CA SER A 218 5.33 12.13 9.81
C SER A 218 6.80 11.81 9.56
N SER A 219 7.72 12.52 10.22
CA SER A 219 9.17 12.31 10.07
C SER A 219 9.78 11.85 11.40
N PRO A 220 10.59 10.77 11.44
CA PRO A 220 11.52 10.62 12.55
C PRO A 220 12.47 11.82 12.48
N SER A 221 12.40 12.69 13.49
CA SER A 221 13.38 13.76 13.65
C SER A 221 14.78 13.11 13.61
N PRO A 222 15.71 13.58 12.77
CA PRO A 222 17.11 13.25 12.96
C PRO A 222 17.44 13.68 14.39
N ASP A 223 17.93 12.75 15.21
CA ASP A 223 18.38 13.03 16.56
C ASP A 223 19.17 14.36 16.58
N ASP A 224 18.69 15.38 17.30
CA ASP A 224 19.52 16.49 17.74
C ASP A 224 20.37 15.95 18.91
N PRO A 225 21.68 15.72 18.73
CA PRO A 225 22.55 15.51 19.86
C PRO A 225 22.89 16.89 20.41
N ASP A 226 22.57 17.09 21.68
CA ASP A 226 23.13 18.13 22.56
C ASP A 226 22.39 19.49 22.60
N GLU A 227 21.32 19.57 23.37
CA GLU A 227 21.05 20.74 24.23
C GLU A 227 20.61 20.27 25.62
N ASP A 228 21.57 19.83 26.45
CA ASP A 228 21.45 19.82 27.91
C ASP A 228 22.85 19.68 28.53
N ALA A 229 23.65 20.75 28.47
CA ALA A 229 24.82 20.92 29.33
C ALA A 229 25.28 22.39 29.42
N GLU A 230 24.55 23.22 30.17
CA GLU A 230 25.14 24.28 31.01
C GLU A 230 24.40 24.40 32.35
#